data_AF-A0A7R9WEY7-F1
#
_entry.id   AF-A0A7R9WEY7-F1
#
_cell.length_a   1.000
_cell.length_b   1.000
_cell.length_c   1.000
_cell.angle_alpha   90.00
_cell.angle_beta   90.00
_cell.angle_gamma   90.00
#
_symmetry.space_group_name_H-M   'P 1'
#
loop_
_entity.id
_entity.type
_entity.pdbx_description
1 polymer ?
#
loop_
_entity_poly.entity_id
_entity_poly.type
_entity_poly.pdbx_seq_one_letter_code
_entity_poly.pdbx_strand_id
1 'polypeptide(L)'
;SSNSGNDGDDEGNDKAPELAEPYPIRDSNRLVEEYMLLANYLVAQRLLERTGGLALVRMHPPPLQRGLANVVEIAREASGYLIDPSTSRSLQSSLSRLGRTCDDELVLQC
;
A
#
# COMPACT_ATOMS: atom_id res chain seq x y z
N SER A 1 42.71 3.86 -49.01
CA SER A 1 42.59 3.81 -47.55
C SER A 1 42.05 5.13 -47.04
N SER A 2 40.76 5.18 -46.77
CA SER A 2 40.13 6.24 -45.97
C SER A 2 38.86 5.61 -45.41
N ASN A 3 38.94 5.27 -44.13
CA ASN A 3 37.95 4.53 -43.37
C ASN A 3 36.75 5.46 -43.11
N SER A 4 35.61 5.20 -43.73
CA SER A 4 34.35 5.85 -43.39
C SER A 4 33.90 5.32 -42.03
N GLY A 5 34.03 6.13 -40.99
CA GLY A 5 33.42 5.89 -39.69
C GLY A 5 31.91 5.84 -39.87
N ASN A 6 31.34 4.66 -39.67
CA ASN A 6 29.91 4.49 -39.53
C ASN A 6 29.59 4.89 -38.09
N ASP A 7 29.21 6.15 -37.90
CA ASP A 7 28.60 6.60 -36.65
C ASP A 7 27.31 5.78 -36.49
N GLY A 8 27.39 4.77 -35.62
CA GLY A 8 26.25 3.98 -35.23
C GLY A 8 25.35 4.87 -34.40
N ASP A 9 24.25 5.30 -35.00
CA ASP A 9 23.12 5.90 -34.30
C ASP A 9 22.61 4.86 -33.28
N ASP A 10 23.13 4.94 -32.05
CA ASP A 10 22.54 4.31 -30.87
C ASP A 10 21.20 5.04 -30.62
N GLU A 11 20.18 4.67 -31.38
CA GLU A 11 18.78 4.94 -31.03
C GLU A 11 18.47 4.15 -29.76
N GLY A 12 18.98 4.68 -28.64
CA GLY A 12 18.55 4.36 -27.30
C GLY A 12 17.04 4.48 -27.29
N ASN A 13 16.39 3.32 -27.28
CA ASN A 13 14.96 3.18 -27.36
C ASN A 13 14.34 3.62 -26.03
N ASP A 14 14.33 4.93 -25.78
CA ASP A 14 13.62 5.59 -24.69
C ASP A 14 12.12 5.47 -24.96
N LYS A 15 11.59 4.25 -24.82
CA LYS A 15 10.15 4.00 -24.94
C LYS A 15 9.46 4.61 -23.74
N ALA A 16 8.73 5.70 -23.99
CA ALA A 16 7.79 6.26 -23.03
C ALA A 16 6.72 5.20 -22.67
N PRO A 17 6.24 5.16 -21.41
CA PRO A 17 5.19 4.23 -21.02
C PRO A 17 3.92 4.51 -21.81
N GLU A 18 3.43 3.49 -22.52
CA GLU A 18 2.27 3.62 -23.42
C GLU A 18 0.93 3.51 -22.69
N LEU A 19 0.90 2.88 -21.51
CA LEU A 19 -0.32 2.62 -20.75
C LEU A 19 -0.07 2.62 -19.24
N ALA A 20 -1.01 3.17 -18.49
CA ALA A 20 -1.04 3.13 -17.04
C ALA A 20 -2.46 2.75 -16.58
N GLU A 21 -2.60 1.53 -16.04
CA GLU A 21 -3.85 1.03 -15.48
C GLU A 21 -3.63 0.57 -14.04
N PRO A 22 -4.65 0.68 -13.15
CA PRO A 22 -4.59 0.11 -11.81
C PRO A 22 -4.35 -1.40 -11.86
N TYR A 23 -3.44 -1.91 -11.03
CA TYR A 23 -3.17 -3.34 -10.94
C TYR A 23 -4.28 -4.05 -10.16
N PRO A 24 -5.06 -4.97 -10.78
CA PRO A 24 -6.15 -5.64 -10.09
C PRO A 24 -5.61 -6.66 -9.07
N ILE A 25 -6.08 -6.57 -7.83
CA ILE A 25 -5.67 -7.49 -6.76
C ILE A 25 -6.54 -8.74 -6.85
N ARG A 26 -5.90 -9.88 -7.11
CA ARG A 26 -6.55 -11.19 -7.21
C ARG A 26 -6.48 -11.93 -5.87
N ASP A 27 -7.35 -12.93 -5.68
CA ASP A 27 -7.33 -13.79 -4.48
C ASP A 27 -5.99 -14.49 -4.27
N SER A 28 -5.29 -14.85 -5.36
CA SER A 28 -3.93 -15.40 -5.29
C SER A 28 -2.94 -14.44 -4.64
N ASN A 29 -3.09 -13.13 -4.90
CA ASN A 29 -2.21 -12.11 -4.32
C ASN A 29 -2.46 -12.00 -2.82
N ARG A 30 -3.74 -11.96 -2.42
CA ARG A 30 -4.15 -11.95 -1.00
C ARG A 30 -3.67 -13.20 -0.26
N LEU A 31 -3.77 -14.38 -0.90
CA LEU A 31 -3.28 -15.63 -0.32
C LEU A 31 -1.78 -15.56 -0.04
N VAL A 32 -0.99 -15.15 -1.04
CA VAL A 32 0.47 -15.02 -0.87
C VAL A 32 0.81 -13.99 0.20
N GLU A 33 0.10 -12.86 0.23
CA GLU A 33 0.27 -11.81 1.25
C GLU A 33 0.08 -12.37 2.67
N GLU A 34 -1.02 -13.08 2.94
CA GLU A 34 -1.30 -13.65 4.26
C GLU A 34 -0.24 -14.66 4.71
N TYR A 35 0.24 -15.53 3.81
CA TYR A 35 1.34 -16.44 4.12
C TYR A 35 2.66 -15.71 4.41
N MET A 36 2.96 -14.64 3.69
CA MET A 36 4.15 -13.82 3.93
C MET A 36 4.06 -13.06 5.25
N LEU A 37 2.88 -12.52 5.58
CA LEU A 37 2.62 -11.89 6.88
C LEU A 37 2.84 -12.87 8.03
N LEU A 38 2.30 -14.09 7.91
CA LEU A 38 2.49 -15.14 8.91
C LEU A 38 3.96 -15.55 9.04
N ALA A 39 4.67 -15.75 7.92
CA ALA A 39 6.09 -16.10 7.94
C ALA A 39 6.92 -15.00 8.62
N ASN A 40 6.69 -13.74 8.26
CA ASN A 40 7.38 -12.59 8.86
C ASN A 40 7.13 -12.49 10.37
N TYR A 41 5.89 -12.73 10.81
CA TYR A 41 5.53 -12.77 12.23
C TYR A 41 6.29 -13.87 12.98
N LEU A 42 6.28 -15.11 12.47
CA LEU A 42 6.92 -16.25 13.12
C LEU A 42 8.45 -16.08 13.21
N VAL A 43 9.07 -15.54 12.17
CA VAL A 43 10.51 -15.23 12.17
C VAL A 43 10.83 -14.12 13.16
N ALA A 44 10.05 -13.03 13.18
CA ALA A 44 10.22 -11.95 14.13
C ALA A 44 10.09 -12.44 15.58
N GLN A 45 9.09 -13.27 15.87
CA GLN A 45 8.93 -13.90 17.19
C GLN A 45 10.16 -14.74 17.55
N ARG A 46 10.63 -15.60 16.64
CA ARG A 46 11.80 -16.45 16.89
C ARG A 46 13.09 -15.66 17.08
N LEU A 47 13.24 -14.53 16.40
CA LEU A 47 14.36 -13.61 16.60
C LEU A 47 14.30 -12.98 17.98
N LEU A 48 13.16 -12.38 18.36
CA LEU A 48 12.98 -11.76 19.68
C LEU A 48 13.28 -12.71 20.83
N GLU A 49 12.88 -13.99 20.72
CA GLU A 49 13.14 -15.01 21.73
C GLU A 49 14.63 -15.42 21.85
N ARG A 50 15.46 -15.18 20.83
CA ARG A 50 16.77 -15.86 20.70
C ARG A 50 17.95 -14.92 20.52
N THR A 51 17.74 -13.74 19.96
CA THR A 51 18.81 -12.77 19.68
C THR A 51 18.84 -11.63 20.70
N GLY A 52 17.93 -11.61 21.68
CA GLY A 52 17.82 -10.55 22.68
C GLY A 52 17.64 -9.18 22.03
N GLY A 53 18.38 -8.18 22.50
CA GLY A 53 18.29 -6.78 22.01
C GLY A 53 18.89 -6.52 20.63
N LEU A 54 19.46 -7.53 19.97
CA LEU A 54 20.05 -7.40 18.63
C LEU A 54 19.08 -7.82 17.50
N ALA A 55 17.83 -8.14 17.84
CA ALA A 55 16.81 -8.50 16.86
C ALA A 55 16.49 -7.32 15.95
N LEU A 56 16.63 -7.49 14.64
CA LEU A 56 16.11 -6.53 13.67
C LEU A 56 14.62 -6.77 13.46
N VAL A 57 13.80 -5.83 13.92
CA VAL A 57 12.34 -5.87 13.78
C VAL A 57 11.82 -4.56 13.20
N ARG A 58 10.67 -4.63 12.53
CA ARG A 58 9.98 -3.47 11.95
C ARG A 58 8.72 -3.16 12.77
N MET A 59 8.53 -1.89 13.13
CA MET A 59 7.33 -1.41 13.83
C MET A 59 6.77 -0.18 13.11
N HIS A 60 5.45 -0.15 12.90
CA HIS A 60 4.76 1.04 12.41
C HIS A 60 4.31 1.89 13.60
N PRO A 61 4.66 3.19 13.67
CA PRO A 61 4.22 4.06 14.75
C PRO A 61 2.70 4.35 14.65
N PRO A 62 2.06 4.82 15.73
CA PRO A 62 0.69 5.32 15.68
C PRO A 62 0.54 6.44 14.63
N PRO A 63 -0.66 6.59 14.02
CA PRO A 63 -0.92 7.65 13.05
C PRO A 63 -0.75 9.04 13.67
N LEU A 64 -0.36 10.01 12.83
CA LEU A 64 -0.27 11.42 13.26
C LEU A 64 -1.67 11.96 13.55
N GLN A 65 -1.92 12.34 14.81
CA GLN A 65 -3.25 12.76 15.27
C GLN A 65 -3.85 13.89 14.43
N ARG A 66 -3.04 14.90 14.07
CA ARG A 66 -3.52 16.02 13.22
C ARG A 66 -3.93 15.57 11.83
N GLY A 67 -3.16 14.66 11.22
CA GLY A 67 -3.49 14.12 9.90
C GLY A 67 -4.76 13.29 9.95
N LEU A 68 -4.90 12.44 10.97
CA LEU A 68 -6.09 11.62 11.16
C LEU A 68 -7.35 12.47 11.43
N ALA A 69 -7.23 13.52 12.25
CA ALA A 69 -8.33 14.46 12.50
C ALA A 69 -8.76 15.18 11.22
N ASN A 70 -7.81 15.64 10.39
CA ASN A 70 -8.13 16.27 9.11
C ASN A 70 -8.93 15.32 8.18
N VAL A 71 -8.55 14.04 8.11
CA VAL A 71 -9.27 13.05 7.30
C VAL A 71 -10.71 12.86 7.79
N VAL A 72 -10.91 12.81 9.10
CA VAL A 72 -12.24 12.69 9.71
C VAL A 72 -13.12 13.90 9.39
N GLU A 73 -12.56 15.12 9.51
CA GLU A 73 -13.30 16.33 9.17
C GLU A 73 -13.64 16.39 7.67
N ILE A 74 -12.70 16.04 6.78
CA ILE A 74 -12.97 15.99 5.33
C ILE A 74 -14.10 15.00 5.01
N ALA A 75 -14.09 13.81 5.60
CA ALA A 75 -15.15 12.83 5.38
C ALA A 75 -16.51 13.34 5.87
N ARG A 76 -16.54 14.01 7.03
CA ARG A 76 -17.75 14.62 7.57
C ARG A 76 -18.29 15.74 6.68
N GLU A 77 -17.42 16.63 6.21
CA GLU A 77 -17.80 17.79 5.38
C GLU A 77 -18.24 17.38 3.98
N ALA A 78 -17.52 16.47 3.34
CA ALA A 78 -17.78 16.09 1.95
C ALA A 78 -18.96 15.13 1.79
N SER A 79 -19.15 14.21 2.73
CA SER A 79 -20.11 13.10 2.59
C SER A 79 -21.07 12.93 3.76
N GLY A 80 -20.95 13.75 4.81
CA GLY A 80 -21.73 13.59 6.05
C GLY A 80 -21.35 12.34 6.84
N TYR A 81 -20.27 11.64 6.46
CA TYR A 81 -19.92 10.35 7.01
C TYR A 81 -19.10 10.44 8.30
N LEU A 82 -19.49 9.66 9.31
CA LEU A 82 -18.81 9.61 10.60
C LEU A 82 -17.77 8.48 10.61
N ILE A 83 -16.49 8.86 10.63
CA ILE A 83 -15.35 7.95 10.81
C ILE A 83 -14.93 7.98 12.28
N ASP A 84 -14.79 6.81 12.90
CA ASP A 84 -14.28 6.65 14.27
C ASP A 84 -12.76 6.33 14.26
N PRO A 85 -11.88 7.30 14.61
CA PRO A 85 -10.44 7.11 14.61
C PRO A 85 -9.86 6.50 15.90
N SER A 86 -10.68 6.06 16.86
CA SER A 86 -10.22 5.67 18.21
C SER A 86 -9.26 4.47 18.21
N THR A 87 -9.48 3.48 17.35
CA THR A 87 -8.66 2.27 17.23
C THR A 87 -8.51 1.85 15.77
N SER A 88 -7.49 1.05 15.45
CA SER A 88 -7.36 0.49 14.09
C SER A 88 -8.59 -0.32 13.67
N ARG A 89 -9.25 -1.00 14.63
CA ARG A 89 -10.46 -1.79 14.39
C ARG A 89 -11.67 -0.91 14.06
N SER A 90 -11.92 0.13 14.87
CA SER A 90 -13.05 1.05 14.65
C SER A 90 -12.87 1.85 13.36
N LEU A 91 -11.63 2.24 13.06
CA LEU A 91 -11.27 2.92 11.82
C LEU A 91 -11.55 2.04 10.61
N GLN A 92 -11.03 0.80 10.60
CA GLN A 92 -11.30 -0.17 9.53
C GLN A 92 -12.80 -0.41 9.36
N SER A 93 -13.53 -0.61 10.46
CA SER A 93 -14.97 -0.88 10.42
C SER A 93 -15.76 0.29 9.82
N SER A 94 -15.36 1.53 10.14
CA SER A 94 -15.96 2.74 9.59
C SER A 94 -15.65 2.88 8.09
N LEU A 95 -14.40 2.66 7.67
CA LEU A 95 -14.03 2.73 6.25
C LEU A 95 -14.68 1.63 5.41
N SER A 96 -14.77 0.40 5.93
CA SER A 96 -15.47 -0.70 5.24
C SER A 96 -16.97 -0.44 5.11
N ARG A 97 -17.59 0.24 6.08
CA ARG A 97 -18.99 0.63 5.98
C ARG A 97 -19.16 1.74 4.95
N LEU A 98 -18.25 2.71 4.89
CA LEU A 98 -18.24 3.74 3.84
C LEU A 98 -18.16 3.11 2.46
N GLY A 99 -17.19 2.22 2.21
CA GLY A 99 -17.00 1.57 0.90
C GLY A 99 -18.19 0.71 0.42
N ARG A 100 -19.13 0.35 1.30
CA ARG A 100 -20.37 -0.36 0.93
C ARG A 100 -21.54 0.58 0.62
N THR A 101 -21.48 1.82 1.10
CA THR A 101 -22.52 2.83 0.92
C THR A 101 -22.25 3.76 -0.26
N CYS A 102 -21.02 3.76 -0.78
CA CYS A 102 -20.66 4.50 -1.98
C CYS A 102 -20.92 3.63 -3.22
N ASP A 103 -21.76 4.08 -4.14
CA ASP A 103 -22.03 3.45 -5.44
C ASP A 103 -21.04 3.93 -6.54
N ASP A 104 -19.81 4.32 -6.18
CA ASP A 104 -18.80 4.73 -7.16
C ASP A 104 -18.17 3.50 -7.85
N GLU A 105 -18.21 3.47 -9.18
CA GLU A 105 -17.69 2.39 -10.04
C GLU A 105 -16.17 2.19 -9.96
N LEU A 106 -15.46 3.04 -9.21
CA LEU A 106 -14.09 2.81 -8.79
C LEU A 106 -14.08 1.82 -7.61
N VAL A 107 -14.34 0.56 -7.95
CA VAL A 107 -14.28 -0.58 -7.04
C VAL A 107 -12.92 -0.59 -6.35
N LEU A 108 -12.94 -0.18 -5.08
CA LEU A 108 -11.88 -0.44 -4.11
C LEU A 108 -11.78 -1.96 -3.94
N GLN A 109 -10.92 -2.59 -4.73
CA GLN A 109 -10.48 -3.98 -4.50
C GLN A 109 -9.48 -4.03 -3.33
N CYS A 110 -9.85 -3.45 -2.19
CA CYS A 110 -9.17 -3.66 -0.91
C CYS A 110 -9.75 -4.90 -0.21
#